data_AF-A0A179GW01-F1
#
_entry.id   AF-A0A179GW01-F1
#
_cell.length_a   1.000
_cell.length_b   1.000
_cell.length_c   1.000
_cell.angle_alpha   90.00
_cell.angle_beta   90.00
_cell.angle_gamma   90.00
#
_symmetry.space_group_name_H-M   'P 1'
#
loop_
_entity.id
_entity.type
_entity.pdbx_description
1 polymer ?
#
loop_
_entity_poly.entity_id
_entity_poly.type
_entity_poly.pdbx_seq_one_letter_code
_entity_poly.pdbx_strand_id
1 'polypeptide(L)'
;MTTNTSLSGQDVSVIGLGNMGVAIANCLLRAGATVTVWNRTASKAEQLIAQGALLALSPSACISASPITIICLLSNATAEQALSDVQDLSRRTIINLTNGSPGQARQMATLLQSQKGARYIHGAIMVPPLLLGQPTSVTLCSGPSDVFHACTSVLSALGTPRHVGEDISQASLLDNALLSLMGGIFEGWVQALAIVQRGGVDEVEFATGLAGPFVKAMADWLPRIAESVRDEQYVGGSPLRMQLEALDNIAVTGEELGVGVLLGELRGVMERAVTLGKGEEGIAGLVPLLTGKK
;
A
#
# COMPACT_ATOMS: atom_id res chain seq x y z
N MET A 1 18.46 -13.03 8.32
CA MET A 1 17.94 -14.32 8.83
C MET A 1 16.44 -14.33 8.59
N THR A 2 15.97 -14.97 7.52
CA THR A 2 14.54 -15.23 7.34
C THR A 2 14.14 -16.30 8.34
N THR A 3 13.32 -15.93 9.33
CA THR A 3 12.62 -16.91 10.16
C THR A 3 11.69 -17.68 9.23
N ASN A 4 12.14 -18.87 8.80
CA ASN A 4 11.35 -19.77 7.99
C ASN A 4 10.28 -20.38 8.93
N THR A 5 9.21 -19.63 9.19
CA THR A 5 8.13 -20.06 10.06
C THR A 5 7.36 -21.15 9.33
N SER A 6 7.64 -22.41 9.70
CA SER A 6 6.84 -23.55 9.23
C SER A 6 5.41 -23.41 9.74
N LEU A 7 4.45 -23.50 8.81
CA LEU A 7 3.01 -23.53 9.07
C LEU A 7 2.44 -24.95 8.93
N SER A 8 3.29 -25.98 8.98
CA SER A 8 2.86 -27.38 8.90
C SER A 8 1.79 -27.69 9.94
N GLY A 9 0.64 -28.21 9.49
CA GLY A 9 -0.51 -28.51 10.34
C GLY A 9 -1.40 -27.30 10.69
N GLN A 10 -1.18 -26.14 10.07
CA GLN A 10 -2.11 -25.01 10.15
C GLN A 10 -2.96 -24.92 8.88
N ASP A 11 -4.27 -24.81 9.08
CA ASP A 11 -5.22 -24.55 8.00
C ASP A 11 -5.44 -23.04 7.86
N VAL A 12 -5.28 -22.52 6.63
CA VAL A 12 -5.47 -21.09 6.33
C VAL A 12 -6.31 -20.94 5.08
N SER A 13 -7.32 -20.08 5.14
CA SER A 13 -8.18 -19.80 4.00
C SER A 13 -7.81 -18.49 3.31
N VAL A 14 -7.95 -18.42 1.98
CA VAL A 14 -7.73 -17.21 1.18
C VAL A 14 -8.95 -16.93 0.31
N ILE A 15 -9.54 -15.74 0.46
CA ILE A 15 -10.63 -15.23 -0.37
C ILE A 15 -10.09 -14.15 -1.30
N GLY A 16 -10.25 -14.38 -2.61
CA GLY A 16 -9.80 -13.51 -3.68
C GLY A 16 -8.49 -14.00 -4.29
N LEU A 17 -8.54 -14.28 -5.60
CA LEU A 17 -7.40 -14.80 -6.38
C LEU A 17 -7.05 -13.85 -7.53
N GLY A 18 -6.93 -12.56 -7.21
CA GLY A 18 -6.19 -11.61 -8.06
C GLY A 18 -4.68 -11.83 -7.94
N ASN A 19 -3.87 -11.00 -8.60
CA ASN A 19 -2.40 -11.14 -8.58
C ASN A 19 -1.84 -11.24 -7.14
N MET A 20 -2.31 -10.36 -6.25
CA MET A 20 -1.88 -10.38 -4.84
C MET A 20 -2.43 -11.59 -4.08
N GLY A 21 -3.70 -11.94 -4.25
CA GLY A 21 -4.31 -13.12 -3.60
C GLY A 21 -3.64 -14.44 -3.96
N VAL A 22 -3.25 -14.60 -5.23
CA VAL A 22 -2.46 -15.76 -5.69
C VAL A 22 -1.07 -15.77 -5.06
N ALA A 23 -0.40 -14.61 -4.97
CA ALA A 23 0.89 -14.51 -4.30
C ALA A 23 0.79 -14.89 -2.81
N ILE A 24 -0.26 -14.45 -2.11
CA ILE A 24 -0.55 -14.81 -0.71
C ILE A 24 -0.69 -16.33 -0.57
N ALA A 25 -1.57 -16.95 -1.37
CA ALA A 25 -1.80 -18.39 -1.32
C ALA A 25 -0.51 -19.19 -1.59
N ASN A 26 0.30 -18.78 -2.57
CA ASN A 26 1.59 -19.39 -2.85
C ASN A 26 2.58 -19.27 -1.67
N CYS A 27 2.62 -18.12 -0.99
CA CYS A 27 3.47 -17.95 0.20
C CYS A 27 3.08 -18.91 1.33
N LEU A 28 1.77 -19.05 1.57
CA LEU A 28 1.23 -19.95 2.59
C LEU A 28 1.51 -21.43 2.26
N LEU A 29 1.32 -21.84 1.01
CA LEU A 29 1.65 -23.20 0.53
C LEU A 29 3.14 -23.51 0.71
N ARG A 30 4.03 -22.58 0.33
CA ARG A 30 5.48 -22.75 0.52
C ARG A 30 5.89 -22.84 1.99
N ALA A 31 5.17 -22.18 2.88
CA ALA A 31 5.37 -22.28 4.32
C ALA A 31 4.81 -23.59 4.91
N GLY A 32 4.11 -24.41 4.12
CA GLY A 32 3.59 -25.72 4.52
C GLY A 32 2.19 -25.71 5.13
N ALA A 33 1.44 -24.61 5.01
CA ALA A 33 0.04 -24.56 5.46
C ALA A 33 -0.88 -25.39 4.55
N THR A 34 -1.96 -25.94 5.09
CA THR A 34 -3.08 -26.42 4.28
C THR A 34 -3.89 -25.21 3.83
N VAL A 35 -3.86 -24.90 2.53
CA VAL A 35 -4.50 -23.68 2.02
C VAL A 35 -5.82 -24.00 1.34
N THR A 36 -6.92 -23.44 1.86
CA THR A 36 -8.21 -23.44 1.18
C THR A 36 -8.42 -22.10 0.48
N VAL A 37 -8.80 -22.10 -0.79
CA VAL A 37 -8.97 -20.89 -1.59
C VAL A 37 -10.39 -20.76 -2.10
N TRP A 38 -10.84 -19.51 -2.26
CA TRP A 38 -12.07 -19.20 -2.97
C TRP A 38 -11.92 -17.94 -3.81
N ASN A 39 -12.53 -17.95 -4.99
CA ASN A 39 -12.67 -16.78 -5.85
C ASN A 39 -13.94 -16.90 -6.69
N ARG A 40 -14.58 -15.76 -7.00
CA ARG A 40 -15.77 -15.73 -7.87
C ARG A 40 -15.54 -16.43 -9.21
N THR A 41 -14.35 -16.28 -9.80
CA THR A 41 -13.93 -16.98 -11.01
C THR A 41 -13.06 -18.18 -10.60
N ALA A 42 -13.63 -19.39 -10.63
CA ALA A 42 -12.99 -20.60 -10.13
C ALA A 42 -11.71 -20.98 -10.88
N SER A 43 -11.64 -20.74 -12.20
CA SER A 43 -10.46 -21.07 -13.03
C SER A 43 -9.17 -20.37 -12.56
N LYS A 44 -9.28 -19.25 -11.82
CA LYS A 44 -8.09 -18.60 -11.22
C LYS A 44 -7.39 -19.45 -10.15
N ALA A 45 -8.03 -20.52 -9.66
CA ALA A 45 -7.46 -21.43 -8.69
C ALA A 45 -6.66 -22.59 -9.31
N GLU A 46 -6.73 -22.81 -10.63
CA GLU A 46 -6.15 -24.00 -11.29
C GLU A 46 -4.67 -24.23 -10.95
N GLN A 47 -3.85 -23.17 -11.03
CA GLN A 47 -2.42 -23.26 -10.68
C GLN A 47 -2.17 -23.51 -9.19
N LEU A 48 -3.05 -23.04 -8.31
CA LEU A 48 -2.94 -23.26 -6.86
C LEU A 48 -3.37 -24.68 -6.49
N ILE A 49 -4.39 -25.22 -7.16
CA ILE A 49 -4.83 -26.61 -6.99
C ILE A 49 -3.71 -27.56 -7.41
N ALA A 50 -3.04 -27.29 -8.54
CA ALA A 50 -1.88 -28.06 -8.98
C ALA A 50 -0.71 -28.03 -7.96
N GLN A 51 -0.67 -27.02 -7.08
CA GLN A 51 0.30 -26.89 -5.99
C GLN A 51 -0.21 -27.41 -4.64
N GLY A 52 -1.42 -27.99 -4.58
CA GLY A 52 -1.99 -28.61 -3.38
C GLY A 52 -3.02 -27.76 -2.62
N ALA A 53 -3.44 -26.60 -3.14
CA ALA A 53 -4.53 -25.86 -2.54
C ALA A 53 -5.89 -26.56 -2.74
N LEU A 54 -6.79 -26.38 -1.78
CA LEU A 54 -8.17 -26.87 -1.83
C LEU A 54 -9.10 -25.76 -2.30
N LEU A 55 -9.91 -26.02 -3.34
CA LEU A 55 -10.89 -25.04 -3.81
C LEU A 55 -12.22 -25.20 -3.06
N ALA A 56 -12.66 -24.14 -2.38
CA ALA A 56 -13.99 -24.08 -1.78
C ALA A 56 -15.05 -23.64 -2.81
N LEU A 57 -16.29 -24.10 -2.63
CA LEU A 57 -17.43 -23.78 -3.53
C LEU A 57 -18.11 -22.45 -3.19
N SER A 58 -17.90 -21.91 -1.98
CA SER A 58 -18.48 -20.64 -1.54
C SER A 58 -17.54 -19.93 -0.55
N PRO A 59 -17.72 -18.61 -0.31
CA PRO A 59 -16.99 -17.89 0.74
C PRO A 59 -17.21 -18.51 2.12
N SER A 60 -18.45 -18.90 2.43
CA SER A 60 -18.80 -19.54 3.71
C SER A 60 -18.07 -20.88 3.91
N ALA A 61 -18.02 -21.71 2.86
CA ALA A 61 -17.27 -22.97 2.90
C ALA A 61 -15.75 -22.71 3.06
N CYS A 62 -15.23 -21.70 2.38
CA CYS A 62 -13.82 -21.30 2.50
C CYS A 62 -13.48 -20.88 3.92
N ILE A 63 -14.27 -19.99 4.52
CA ILE A 63 -14.03 -19.51 5.90
C ILE A 63 -14.18 -20.65 6.91
N SER A 64 -15.15 -21.55 6.70
CA SER A 64 -15.40 -22.66 7.61
C SER A 64 -14.26 -23.68 7.67
N ALA A 65 -13.47 -23.79 6.59
CA ALA A 65 -12.37 -24.73 6.48
C ALA A 65 -11.18 -24.39 7.39
N SER A 66 -11.03 -23.12 7.82
CA SER A 66 -9.83 -22.67 8.54
C SER A 66 -10.16 -21.75 9.72
N PRO A 67 -9.38 -21.77 10.82
CA PRO A 67 -9.54 -20.79 11.90
C PRO A 67 -9.18 -19.36 11.46
N ILE A 68 -8.24 -19.20 10.52
CA ILE A 68 -7.79 -17.91 9.98
C ILE A 68 -8.16 -17.83 8.50
N THR A 69 -8.76 -16.71 8.09
CA THR A 69 -9.03 -16.40 6.67
C THR A 69 -8.39 -15.07 6.30
N ILE A 70 -7.64 -15.04 5.20
CA ILE A 70 -7.13 -13.83 4.57
C ILE A 70 -8.07 -13.42 3.42
N ILE A 71 -8.52 -12.17 3.43
CA ILE A 71 -9.31 -11.58 2.34
C ILE A 71 -8.43 -10.60 1.56
N CYS A 72 -8.33 -10.77 0.24
CA CYS A 72 -7.62 -9.86 -0.65
C CYS A 72 -8.42 -9.71 -1.95
N LEU A 73 -9.31 -8.72 -1.97
CA LEU A 73 -10.23 -8.46 -3.10
C LEU A 73 -9.96 -7.09 -3.72
N LEU A 74 -10.72 -6.76 -4.77
CA LEU A 74 -10.57 -5.50 -5.50
C LEU A 74 -10.94 -4.28 -4.64
N SER A 75 -11.97 -4.41 -3.81
CA SER A 75 -12.50 -3.32 -2.99
C SER A 75 -13.20 -3.85 -1.74
N ASN A 76 -13.31 -3.02 -0.71
CA ASN A 76 -14.05 -3.38 0.49
C ASN A 76 -15.53 -3.68 0.20
N ALA A 77 -16.16 -3.01 -0.76
CA ALA A 77 -17.52 -3.36 -1.21
C ALA A 77 -17.61 -4.79 -1.78
N THR A 78 -16.59 -5.23 -2.52
CA THR A 78 -16.53 -6.62 -3.03
C THR A 78 -16.33 -7.61 -1.87
N ALA A 79 -15.56 -7.24 -0.85
CA ALA A 79 -15.39 -8.05 0.36
C ALA A 79 -16.68 -8.14 1.19
N GLU A 80 -17.40 -7.03 1.37
CA GLU A 80 -18.71 -7.03 2.03
C GLU A 80 -19.70 -7.93 1.29
N GLN A 81 -19.76 -7.83 -0.04
CA GLN A 81 -20.61 -8.69 -0.86
C GLN A 81 -20.24 -10.17 -0.73
N ALA A 82 -18.94 -10.51 -0.71
CA ALA A 82 -18.51 -11.90 -0.52
C ALA A 82 -18.89 -12.48 0.86
N LEU A 83 -19.13 -11.60 1.85
CA LEU A 83 -19.48 -11.96 3.22
C LEU A 83 -20.98 -11.84 3.52
N SER A 84 -21.82 -11.45 2.54
CA SER A 84 -23.26 -11.19 2.77
C SER A 84 -23.98 -12.39 3.38
N ASP A 85 -23.69 -13.58 2.84
CA ASP A 85 -24.40 -14.81 3.18
C ASP A 85 -23.75 -15.56 4.37
N VAL A 86 -22.66 -15.03 4.91
CA VAL A 86 -21.91 -15.63 6.02
C VAL A 86 -22.44 -15.08 7.34
N GLN A 87 -23.16 -15.89 8.13
CA GLN A 87 -23.87 -15.37 9.31
C GLN A 87 -23.05 -15.38 10.60
N ASP A 88 -22.34 -16.48 10.90
CA ASP A 88 -21.59 -16.65 12.16
C ASP A 88 -20.09 -16.86 11.90
N LEU A 89 -19.29 -15.97 12.46
CA LEU A 89 -17.84 -15.97 12.42
C LEU A 89 -17.20 -15.94 13.82
N SER A 90 -17.98 -16.22 14.88
CA SER A 90 -17.56 -16.14 16.30
C SER A 90 -16.27 -16.89 16.66
N ARG A 91 -15.94 -17.95 15.91
CA ARG A 91 -14.73 -18.78 16.10
C ARG A 91 -13.66 -18.55 15.04
N ARG A 92 -13.80 -17.50 14.22
CA ARG A 92 -12.94 -17.23 13.07
C ARG A 92 -12.19 -15.93 13.27
N THR A 93 -10.96 -15.91 12.75
CA THR A 93 -10.17 -14.69 12.63
C THR A 93 -10.07 -14.30 11.17
N ILE A 94 -10.45 -13.07 10.85
CA ILE A 94 -10.37 -12.51 9.51
C ILE A 94 -9.23 -11.50 9.46
N ILE A 95 -8.34 -11.68 8.49
CA ILE A 95 -7.30 -10.72 8.13
C ILE A 95 -7.71 -10.13 6.78
N ASN A 96 -8.11 -8.87 6.74
CA ASN A 96 -8.46 -8.21 5.48
C ASN A 96 -7.28 -7.36 4.99
N LEU A 97 -6.69 -7.76 3.86
CA LEU A 97 -5.59 -7.10 3.17
C LEU A 97 -6.07 -6.38 1.90
N THR A 98 -7.37 -6.09 1.82
CA THR A 98 -7.98 -5.31 0.73
C THR A 98 -7.74 -3.82 0.98
N ASN A 99 -7.07 -3.14 0.04
CA ASN A 99 -6.85 -1.70 0.10
C ASN A 99 -8.19 -0.94 0.24
N GLY A 100 -8.20 0.12 1.05
CA GLY A 100 -9.32 1.02 1.23
C GLY A 100 -8.98 2.23 2.09
N SER A 101 -9.99 3.04 2.36
CA SER A 101 -9.87 4.18 3.27
C SER A 101 -9.97 3.76 4.75
N PRO A 102 -9.46 4.59 5.69
CA PRO A 102 -9.69 4.41 7.13
C PRO A 102 -11.18 4.22 7.50
N GLY A 103 -12.09 4.89 6.80
CA GLY A 103 -13.53 4.75 7.01
C GLY A 103 -14.05 3.36 6.60
N GLN A 104 -13.59 2.84 5.47
CA GLN A 104 -13.96 1.49 5.01
C GLN A 104 -13.41 0.40 5.94
N ALA A 105 -12.19 0.57 6.47
CA ALA A 105 -11.65 -0.36 7.45
C ALA A 105 -12.51 -0.43 8.73
N ARG A 106 -12.99 0.72 9.23
CA ARG A 106 -13.92 0.77 10.36
C ARG A 106 -15.27 0.13 10.06
N GLN A 107 -15.85 0.41 8.89
CA GLN A 107 -17.11 -0.20 8.45
C GLN A 107 -17.01 -1.73 8.40
N MET A 108 -15.93 -2.25 7.79
CA MET A 108 -15.67 -3.68 7.74
C MET A 108 -15.47 -4.28 9.15
N ALA A 109 -14.80 -3.56 10.05
CA ALA A 109 -14.64 -3.98 11.45
C ALA A 109 -15.99 -4.12 12.15
N THR A 110 -16.89 -3.13 12.00
CA THR A 110 -18.26 -3.19 12.55
C THR A 110 -19.03 -4.38 11.99
N LEU A 111 -18.97 -4.63 10.68
CA LEU A 111 -19.61 -5.78 10.04
C LEU A 111 -19.09 -7.11 10.62
N LEU A 112 -17.78 -7.27 10.72
CA LEU A 112 -17.17 -8.54 11.11
C LEU A 112 -17.27 -8.80 12.62
N GLN A 113 -16.94 -7.81 13.44
CA GLN A 113 -16.88 -7.97 14.90
C GLN A 113 -18.27 -7.87 15.52
N SER A 114 -19.00 -6.79 15.24
CA SER A 114 -20.28 -6.52 15.92
C SER A 114 -21.43 -7.35 15.36
N GLN A 115 -21.46 -7.61 14.04
CA GLN A 115 -22.60 -8.29 13.41
C GLN A 115 -22.38 -9.79 13.22
N LYS A 116 -21.12 -10.24 13.05
CA LYS A 116 -20.78 -11.64 12.75
C LYS A 116 -19.92 -12.32 13.83
N GLY A 117 -19.41 -11.58 14.82
CA GLY A 117 -18.63 -12.11 15.95
C GLY A 117 -17.16 -12.45 15.64
N ALA A 118 -16.64 -12.13 14.46
CA ALA A 118 -15.27 -12.45 14.07
C ALA A 118 -14.23 -11.68 14.89
N ARG A 119 -13.07 -12.30 15.11
CA ARG A 119 -11.84 -11.56 15.43
C ARG A 119 -11.31 -10.94 14.14
N TYR A 120 -10.80 -9.71 14.19
CA TYR A 120 -10.49 -8.96 12.98
C TYR A 120 -9.18 -8.19 13.08
N ILE A 121 -8.37 -8.32 12.03
CA ILE A 121 -7.21 -7.48 11.73
C ILE A 121 -7.41 -6.89 10.34
N HIS A 122 -7.15 -5.59 10.22
CA HIS A 122 -7.02 -4.95 8.92
C HIS A 122 -5.54 -4.77 8.62
N GLY A 123 -5.17 -4.88 7.35
CA GLY A 123 -3.78 -4.70 6.98
C GLY A 123 -3.59 -4.24 5.55
N ALA A 124 -2.35 -3.90 5.24
CA ALA A 124 -1.95 -3.43 3.94
C ALA A 124 -0.59 -4.03 3.57
N ILE A 125 -0.46 -4.46 2.31
CA ILE A 125 0.77 -5.07 1.78
C ILE A 125 1.59 -3.98 1.11
N MET A 126 2.79 -3.73 1.62
CA MET A 126 3.67 -2.62 1.17
C MET A 126 4.64 -3.03 0.06
N VAL A 127 4.27 -4.04 -0.73
CA VAL A 127 5.08 -4.55 -1.83
C VAL A 127 4.20 -5.01 -2.99
N PRO A 128 4.71 -4.97 -4.24
CA PRO A 128 4.02 -5.59 -5.37
C PRO A 128 3.97 -7.12 -5.21
N PRO A 129 3.02 -7.81 -5.88
CA PRO A 129 2.83 -9.26 -5.75
C PRO A 129 4.10 -10.10 -5.98
N LEU A 130 4.96 -9.68 -6.92
CA LEU A 130 6.18 -10.42 -7.26
C LEU A 130 7.20 -10.45 -6.11
N LEU A 131 7.17 -9.44 -5.24
CA LEU A 131 8.09 -9.30 -4.12
C LEU A 131 7.53 -9.87 -2.83
N LEU A 132 6.29 -10.40 -2.79
CA LEU A 132 5.68 -10.92 -1.57
C LEU A 132 6.39 -12.20 -1.07
N GLY A 133 6.55 -12.32 0.25
CA GLY A 133 7.26 -13.44 0.90
C GLY A 133 8.79 -13.32 0.86
N GLN A 134 9.33 -12.21 0.34
CA GLN A 134 10.75 -11.89 0.41
C GLN A 134 11.10 -11.27 1.77
N PRO A 135 12.38 -11.25 2.19
CA PRO A 135 12.78 -10.65 3.46
C PRO A 135 12.42 -9.16 3.58
N THR A 136 12.32 -8.47 2.44
CA THR A 136 11.98 -7.05 2.35
C THR A 136 10.47 -6.79 2.29
N SER A 137 9.63 -7.82 2.17
CA SER A 137 8.18 -7.65 2.19
C SER A 137 7.73 -7.16 3.56
N VAL A 138 6.88 -6.14 3.59
CA VAL A 138 6.30 -5.59 4.82
C VAL A 138 4.78 -5.62 4.71
N THR A 139 4.11 -6.03 5.77
CA THR A 139 2.65 -5.95 5.91
C THR A 139 2.33 -5.11 7.13
N LEU A 140 1.67 -3.97 6.95
CA LEU A 140 1.14 -3.17 8.05
C LEU A 140 -0.15 -3.81 8.54
N CYS A 141 -0.34 -3.90 9.85
CA CYS A 141 -1.51 -4.50 10.47
C CYS A 141 -2.02 -3.61 11.61
N SER A 142 -3.32 -3.41 11.70
CA SER A 142 -3.98 -2.72 12.79
C SER A 142 -5.14 -3.56 13.36
N GLY A 143 -5.52 -3.27 14.60
CA GLY A 143 -6.54 -4.02 15.35
C GLY A 143 -6.00 -4.59 16.67
N PRO A 144 -6.78 -5.39 17.41
CA PRO A 144 -6.40 -5.83 18.75
C PRO A 144 -5.08 -6.59 18.79
N SER A 145 -4.20 -6.24 19.74
CA SER A 145 -2.84 -6.78 19.83
C SER A 145 -2.81 -8.30 20.02
N ASP A 146 -3.73 -8.84 20.81
CA ASP A 146 -3.89 -10.29 21.03
C ASP A 146 -4.27 -11.05 19.75
N VAL A 147 -5.10 -10.44 18.88
CA VAL A 147 -5.47 -11.01 17.58
C VAL A 147 -4.28 -10.96 16.63
N PHE A 148 -3.53 -9.86 16.61
CA PHE A 148 -2.31 -9.72 15.81
C PHE A 148 -1.27 -10.77 16.19
N HIS A 149 -1.02 -10.97 17.49
CA HIS A 149 -0.10 -12.00 17.99
C HIS A 149 -0.53 -13.40 17.57
N ALA A 150 -1.83 -13.71 17.66
CA ALA A 150 -2.37 -15.00 17.21
C ALA A 150 -2.22 -15.23 15.70
N CYS A 151 -2.16 -14.17 14.89
CA CYS A 151 -1.99 -14.24 13.43
C CYS A 151 -0.53 -14.11 12.97
N THR A 152 0.40 -13.84 13.88
CA THR A 152 1.77 -13.44 13.51
C THR A 152 2.49 -14.53 12.73
N SER A 153 2.27 -15.82 13.03
CA SER A 153 2.86 -16.93 12.26
C SER A 153 2.43 -16.90 10.80
N VAL A 154 1.12 -16.76 10.55
CA VAL A 154 0.53 -16.71 9.20
C VAL A 154 1.00 -15.47 8.44
N LEU A 155 0.97 -14.30 9.10
CA LEU A 155 1.43 -13.06 8.48
C LEU A 155 2.93 -13.08 8.16
N SER A 156 3.74 -13.77 8.98
CA SER A 156 5.19 -13.90 8.75
C SER A 156 5.54 -14.71 7.50
N ALA A 157 4.63 -15.55 7.00
CA ALA A 157 4.82 -16.21 5.71
C ALA A 157 4.74 -15.25 4.52
N LEU A 158 4.12 -14.07 4.71
CA LEU A 158 3.97 -13.04 3.67
C LEU A 158 5.11 -12.02 3.67
N GLY A 159 5.89 -11.96 4.75
CA GLY A 159 6.91 -10.92 4.97
C GLY A 159 7.10 -10.60 6.44
N THR A 160 7.57 -9.39 6.73
CA THR A 160 7.66 -8.84 8.09
C THR A 160 6.34 -8.16 8.47
N PRO A 161 5.50 -8.75 9.33
CA PRO A 161 4.31 -8.06 9.83
C PRO A 161 4.70 -6.95 10.80
N ARG A 162 4.05 -5.80 10.68
CA ARG A 162 4.21 -4.66 11.60
C ARG A 162 2.85 -4.25 12.14
N HIS A 163 2.68 -4.39 13.45
CA HIS A 163 1.50 -3.85 14.13
C HIS A 163 1.66 -2.35 14.29
N VAL A 164 0.73 -1.57 13.73
CA VAL A 164 0.78 -0.10 13.69
C VAL A 164 -0.21 0.56 14.65
N GLY A 165 -0.85 -0.24 15.52
CA GLY A 165 -1.75 0.22 16.56
C GLY A 165 -3.08 -0.53 16.60
N GLU A 166 -3.82 -0.33 17.69
CA GLU A 166 -5.10 -1.00 17.92
C GLU A 166 -6.28 -0.38 17.17
N ASP A 167 -6.19 0.90 16.81
CA ASP A 167 -7.17 1.52 15.92
C ASP A 167 -7.12 0.84 14.55
N ILE A 168 -8.18 0.10 14.23
CA ILE A 168 -8.31 -0.73 13.04
C ILE A 168 -8.06 0.04 11.73
N SER A 169 -8.21 1.36 11.75
CA SER A 169 -8.06 2.22 10.58
C SER A 169 -6.63 2.67 10.28
N GLN A 170 -5.69 2.41 11.19
CA GLN A 170 -4.31 2.90 11.08
C GLN A 170 -3.52 2.28 9.93
N ALA A 171 -3.69 0.98 9.65
CA ALA A 171 -3.02 0.36 8.51
C ALA A 171 -3.42 1.04 7.19
N SER A 172 -4.72 1.32 6.99
CA SER A 172 -5.20 2.03 5.80
C SER A 172 -4.74 3.47 5.74
N LEU A 173 -4.62 4.17 6.87
CA LEU A 173 -4.12 5.55 6.90
C LEU A 173 -2.67 5.60 6.39
N LEU A 174 -1.82 4.75 6.95
CA LEU A 174 -0.40 4.66 6.57
C LEU A 174 -0.23 4.15 5.14
N ASP A 175 -1.04 3.17 4.71
CA ASP A 175 -1.06 2.69 3.33
C ASP A 175 -1.37 3.83 2.35
N ASN A 176 -2.44 4.58 2.57
CA ASN A 176 -2.80 5.70 1.70
C ASN A 176 -1.73 6.80 1.70
N ALA A 177 -1.07 7.07 2.83
CA ALA A 177 0.05 8.01 2.87
C ALA A 177 1.23 7.52 2.02
N LEU A 178 1.62 6.24 2.15
CA LEU A 178 2.71 5.63 1.38
C LEU A 178 2.38 5.51 -0.12
N LEU A 179 1.14 5.17 -0.46
CA LEU A 179 0.67 5.14 -1.85
C LEU A 179 0.65 6.54 -2.47
N SER A 180 0.40 7.60 -1.70
CA SER A 180 0.54 8.97 -2.20
C SER A 180 1.99 9.31 -2.58
N LEU A 181 2.97 8.84 -1.78
CA LEU A 181 4.39 8.99 -2.11
C LEU A 181 4.75 8.20 -3.38
N MET A 182 4.24 6.97 -3.51
CA MET A 182 4.41 6.17 -4.71
C MET A 182 3.83 6.87 -5.95
N GLY A 183 2.67 7.50 -5.82
CA GLY A 183 2.04 8.30 -6.89
C GLY A 183 2.95 9.44 -7.35
N GLY A 184 3.47 10.25 -6.42
CA GLY A 184 4.38 11.35 -6.76
C GLY A 184 5.71 10.87 -7.36
N ILE A 185 6.25 9.74 -6.88
CA ILE A 185 7.44 9.11 -7.48
C ILE A 185 7.14 8.70 -8.92
N PHE A 186 6.02 8.03 -9.18
CA PHE A 186 5.65 7.61 -10.53
C PHE A 186 5.45 8.79 -11.46
N GLU A 187 4.77 9.83 -11.00
CA GLU A 187 4.55 11.06 -11.76
C GLU A 187 5.87 11.69 -12.22
N GLY A 188 6.80 11.93 -11.28
CA GLY A 188 8.12 12.47 -11.62
C GLY A 188 8.96 11.51 -12.46
N TRP A 189 8.89 10.20 -12.19
CA TRP A 189 9.67 9.19 -12.89
C TRP A 189 9.26 9.08 -14.37
N VAL A 190 7.95 8.99 -14.66
CA VAL A 190 7.48 8.90 -16.05
C VAL A 190 7.69 10.20 -16.81
N GLN A 191 7.53 11.37 -16.14
CA GLN A 191 7.86 12.68 -16.73
C GLN A 191 9.33 12.74 -17.15
N ALA A 192 10.24 12.31 -16.27
CA ALA A 192 11.67 12.31 -16.55
C ALA A 192 12.01 11.40 -17.73
N LEU A 193 11.46 10.17 -17.77
CA LEU A 193 11.67 9.24 -18.88
C LEU A 193 11.17 9.80 -20.22
N ALA A 194 10.01 10.47 -20.23
CA ALA A 194 9.49 11.09 -21.44
C ALA A 194 10.39 12.22 -21.97
N ILE A 195 10.91 13.07 -21.08
CA ILE A 195 11.85 14.14 -21.44
C ILE A 195 13.14 13.56 -22.03
N VAL A 196 13.77 12.59 -21.37
CA VAL A 196 15.06 12.04 -21.83
C VAL A 196 14.91 11.24 -23.12
N GLN A 197 13.82 10.49 -23.28
CA GLN A 197 13.50 9.78 -24.53
C GLN A 197 13.39 10.76 -25.70
N ARG A 198 12.66 11.86 -25.53
CA ARG A 198 12.49 12.87 -26.58
C ARG A 198 13.74 13.71 -26.81
N GLY A 199 14.57 13.87 -25.78
CA GLY A 199 15.90 14.47 -25.86
C GLY A 199 16.98 13.56 -26.47
N GLY A 200 16.66 12.31 -26.81
CA GLY A 200 17.58 11.37 -27.45
C GLY A 200 18.60 10.73 -26.49
N VAL A 201 18.30 10.67 -25.19
CA VAL A 201 19.10 10.00 -24.16
C VAL A 201 18.52 8.61 -23.89
N ASP A 202 19.40 7.60 -23.75
CA ASP A 202 18.99 6.24 -23.40
C ASP A 202 18.30 6.18 -22.03
N GLU A 203 17.07 5.67 -22.00
CA GLU A 203 16.23 5.70 -20.82
C GLU A 203 16.75 4.77 -19.72
N VAL A 204 17.42 3.67 -20.09
CA VAL A 204 17.93 2.68 -19.13
C VAL A 204 19.21 3.18 -18.50
N GLU A 205 20.13 3.74 -19.28
CA GLU A 205 21.34 4.39 -18.79
C GLU A 205 21.00 5.57 -17.88
N PHE A 206 20.03 6.41 -18.28
CA PHE A 206 19.54 7.49 -17.44
C PHE A 206 18.92 6.97 -16.14
N ALA A 207 18.02 5.99 -16.22
CA ALA A 207 17.32 5.45 -15.05
C ALA A 207 18.29 4.84 -14.02
N THR A 208 19.31 4.12 -14.49
CA THR A 208 20.24 3.39 -13.62
C THR A 208 21.42 4.24 -13.16
N GLY A 209 21.98 5.07 -14.04
CA GLY A 209 23.18 5.86 -13.77
C GLY A 209 22.91 7.21 -13.09
N LEU A 210 21.74 7.81 -13.32
CA LEU A 210 21.44 9.18 -12.89
C LEU A 210 20.18 9.25 -12.03
N ALA A 211 19.02 8.85 -12.55
CA ALA A 211 17.74 9.04 -11.89
C ALA A 211 17.63 8.23 -10.58
N GLY A 212 18.05 6.96 -10.60
CA GLY A 212 18.04 6.10 -9.41
C GLY A 212 18.89 6.67 -8.25
N PRO A 213 20.19 6.94 -8.47
CA PRO A 213 21.03 7.58 -7.46
C PRO A 213 20.49 8.93 -6.97
N PHE A 214 19.93 9.75 -7.88
CA PHE A 214 19.32 11.02 -7.51
C PHE A 214 18.11 10.85 -6.59
N VAL A 215 17.16 9.96 -6.95
CA VAL A 215 15.99 9.67 -6.11
C VAL A 215 16.40 9.15 -4.73
N LYS A 216 17.43 8.30 -4.66
CA LYS A 216 17.96 7.84 -3.37
C LYS A 216 18.48 9.00 -2.52
N ALA A 217 19.29 9.88 -3.11
CA ALA A 217 19.83 11.05 -2.40
C ALA A 217 18.72 11.98 -1.89
N MET A 218 17.66 12.18 -2.69
CA MET A 218 16.50 12.95 -2.26
C MET A 218 15.73 12.25 -1.14
N ALA A 219 15.51 10.94 -1.24
CA ALA A 219 14.84 10.16 -0.21
C ALA A 219 15.58 10.21 1.14
N ASP A 220 16.92 10.18 1.13
CA ASP A 220 17.76 10.31 2.33
C ASP A 220 17.62 11.70 2.98
N TRP A 221 17.25 12.73 2.22
CA TRP A 221 17.05 14.10 2.71
C TRP A 221 15.62 14.39 3.20
N LEU A 222 14.60 13.75 2.62
CA LEU A 222 13.17 13.98 2.94
C LEU A 222 12.83 13.99 4.44
N PRO A 223 13.42 13.17 5.34
CA PRO A 223 13.11 13.22 6.77
C PRO A 223 13.31 14.60 7.41
N ARG A 224 14.20 15.44 6.87
CA ARG A 224 14.41 16.81 7.37
C ARG A 224 13.20 17.71 7.15
N ILE A 225 12.37 17.44 6.12
CA ILE A 225 11.12 18.17 5.89
C ILE A 225 10.15 17.91 7.05
N ALA A 226 10.11 16.69 7.58
CA ALA A 226 9.24 16.36 8.71
C ALA A 226 9.65 17.12 9.98
N GLU A 227 10.95 17.35 10.19
CA GLU A 227 11.46 18.20 11.28
C GLU A 227 10.99 19.64 11.12
N SER A 228 11.11 20.23 9.92
CA SER A 228 10.58 21.57 9.61
C SER A 228 9.08 21.69 9.87
N VAL A 229 8.29 20.67 9.51
CA VAL A 229 6.84 20.65 9.77
C VAL A 229 6.53 20.57 11.26
N ARG A 230 7.26 19.75 12.01
CA ARG A 230 7.09 19.61 13.46
C ARG A 230 7.42 20.91 14.20
N ASP A 231 8.51 21.55 13.81
CA ASP A 231 9.05 22.72 14.50
C ASP A 231 8.44 24.04 13.99
N GLU A 232 7.55 23.95 13.00
CA GLU A 232 6.90 25.08 12.29
C GLU A 232 7.92 26.09 11.74
N GLN A 233 9.10 25.60 11.32
CA GLN A 233 10.19 26.37 10.74
C GLN A 233 10.34 26.03 9.25
N TYR A 234 9.77 26.90 8.41
CA TYR A 234 9.68 26.65 6.96
C TYR A 234 10.71 27.41 6.12
N VAL A 235 11.46 28.34 6.71
CA VAL A 235 12.49 29.15 6.02
C VAL A 235 13.87 28.52 6.23
N GLY A 236 14.74 28.60 5.22
CA GLY A 236 16.14 28.15 5.29
C GLY A 236 16.51 27.02 4.33
N GLY A 237 15.55 26.50 3.55
CA GLY A 237 15.78 25.57 2.44
C GLY A 237 15.72 26.26 1.06
N SER A 238 15.49 25.47 0.00
CA SER A 238 15.23 25.99 -1.35
C SER A 238 13.88 26.74 -1.37
N PRO A 239 13.85 28.06 -1.62
CA PRO A 239 12.61 28.84 -1.61
C PRO A 239 11.59 28.37 -2.65
N LEU A 240 10.30 28.45 -2.33
CA LEU A 240 9.21 28.08 -3.24
C LEU A 240 9.24 28.88 -4.54
N ARG A 241 9.57 30.17 -4.51
CA ARG A 241 9.73 30.99 -5.73
C ARG A 241 10.79 30.44 -6.68
N MET A 242 11.91 29.94 -6.15
CA MET A 242 12.99 29.37 -6.94
C MET A 242 12.57 28.00 -7.52
N GLN A 243 11.80 27.23 -6.75
CA GLN A 243 11.25 25.96 -7.24
C GLN A 243 10.22 26.16 -8.35
N LEU A 244 9.40 27.22 -8.29
CA LEU A 244 8.47 27.58 -9.36
C LEU A 244 9.20 27.87 -10.69
N GLU A 245 10.28 28.64 -10.65
CA GLU A 245 11.13 28.87 -11.84
C GLU A 245 11.69 27.55 -12.42
N ALA A 246 12.06 26.60 -11.55
CA ALA A 246 12.49 25.28 -12.01
C ALA A 246 11.34 24.49 -12.68
N LEU A 247 10.12 24.59 -12.15
CA LEU A 247 8.94 24.02 -12.80
C LEU A 247 8.62 24.71 -14.14
N ASP A 248 8.90 26.01 -14.29
CA ASP A 248 8.72 26.75 -15.55
C ASP A 248 9.68 26.24 -16.61
N ASN A 249 10.95 26.03 -16.24
CA ASN A 249 11.93 25.44 -17.13
C ASN A 249 11.54 24.02 -17.57
N ILE A 250 10.96 23.21 -16.68
CA ILE A 250 10.43 21.88 -17.03
C ILE A 250 9.29 22.01 -18.05
N ALA A 251 8.39 22.99 -17.88
CA ALA A 251 7.29 23.20 -18.80
C ALA A 251 7.78 23.65 -20.18
N VAL A 252 8.70 24.61 -20.25
CA VAL A 252 9.33 25.05 -21.50
C VAL A 252 10.06 23.90 -22.19
N THR A 253 10.82 23.10 -21.44
CA THR A 253 11.49 21.90 -21.97
C THR A 253 10.48 20.90 -22.54
N GLY A 254 9.34 20.73 -21.85
CA GLY A 254 8.23 19.91 -22.33
C GLY A 254 7.68 20.42 -23.66
N GLU A 255 7.43 21.72 -23.79
CA GLU A 255 6.94 22.34 -25.04
C GLU A 255 7.93 22.15 -26.19
N GLU A 256 9.22 22.40 -25.96
CA GLU A 256 10.29 22.25 -26.97
C GLU A 256 10.40 20.81 -27.49
N LEU A 257 10.17 19.81 -26.63
CA LEU A 257 10.29 18.39 -26.95
C LEU A 257 8.97 17.73 -27.38
N GLY A 258 7.84 18.41 -27.21
CA GLY A 258 6.49 17.87 -27.40
C GLY A 258 6.10 16.86 -26.31
N VAL A 259 6.47 17.11 -25.06
CA VAL A 259 6.18 16.29 -23.87
C VAL A 259 5.21 17.05 -22.95
N GLY A 260 4.11 16.39 -22.55
CA GLY A 260 3.18 16.96 -21.56
C GLY A 260 3.79 17.07 -20.16
N VAL A 261 3.25 17.94 -19.32
CA VAL A 261 3.72 18.17 -17.93
C VAL A 261 2.73 17.60 -16.93
N LEU A 262 3.20 16.78 -15.99
CA LEU A 262 2.35 16.19 -14.95
C LEU A 262 2.26 17.01 -13.65
N LEU A 263 3.28 17.82 -13.33
CA LEU A 263 3.46 18.52 -12.04
C LEU A 263 2.51 19.73 -11.78
N GLY A 264 1.38 19.80 -12.48
CA GLY A 264 0.48 20.96 -12.47
C GLY A 264 -0.19 21.23 -11.13
N GLU A 265 -0.67 20.20 -10.44
CA GLU A 265 -1.33 20.35 -9.13
C GLU A 265 -0.35 20.86 -8.06
N LEU A 266 0.87 20.32 -8.03
CA LEU A 266 1.92 20.78 -7.11
C LEU A 266 2.27 22.24 -7.37
N ARG A 267 2.45 22.61 -8.65
CA ARG A 267 2.67 24.00 -9.07
C ARG A 267 1.55 24.92 -8.54
N GLY A 268 0.29 24.55 -8.71
CA GLY A 268 -0.84 25.37 -8.25
C GLY A 268 -0.82 25.61 -6.73
N VAL A 269 -0.42 24.61 -5.94
CA VAL A 269 -0.25 24.76 -4.48
C VAL A 269 0.92 25.70 -4.14
N MET A 270 2.04 25.59 -4.87
CA MET A 270 3.20 26.49 -4.71
C MET A 270 2.87 27.94 -5.06
N GLU A 271 2.18 28.18 -6.18
CA GLU A 271 1.74 29.53 -6.60
C GLU A 271 0.80 30.17 -5.58
N ARG A 272 -0.13 29.38 -5.04
CA ARG A 272 -0.99 29.82 -3.92
C ARG A 272 -0.16 30.18 -2.69
N ALA A 273 0.85 29.40 -2.33
CA ALA A 273 1.73 29.70 -1.20
C ALA A 273 2.49 31.02 -1.40
N VAL A 274 3.05 31.24 -2.59
CA VAL A 274 3.74 32.50 -2.94
C VAL A 274 2.79 33.70 -2.86
N THR A 275 1.57 33.56 -3.37
CA THR A 275 0.53 34.61 -3.29
C THR A 275 0.17 34.96 -1.83
N LEU A 276 0.28 34.00 -0.92
CA LEU A 276 0.09 34.19 0.53
C LEU A 276 1.34 34.75 1.24
N GLY A 277 2.38 35.17 0.50
CA GLY A 277 3.61 35.72 1.07
C GLY A 277 4.61 34.67 1.57
N LYS A 278 4.37 33.37 1.30
CA LYS A 278 5.21 32.26 1.77
C LYS A 278 6.34 31.89 0.78
N GLY A 279 6.70 32.80 -0.14
CA GLY A 279 7.65 32.48 -1.22
C GLY A 279 9.08 32.16 -0.78
N GLU A 280 9.49 32.61 0.42
CA GLU A 280 10.78 32.28 1.04
C GLU A 280 10.79 30.95 1.80
N GLU A 281 9.62 30.36 2.02
CA GLU A 281 9.51 29.05 2.64
C GLU A 281 10.00 27.97 1.67
N GLY A 282 10.39 26.81 2.19
CA GLY A 282 10.62 25.59 1.42
C GLY A 282 9.36 24.74 1.28
N ILE A 283 9.50 23.56 0.67
CA ILE A 283 8.38 22.64 0.39
C ILE A 283 7.59 22.24 1.65
N ALA A 284 8.22 22.23 2.82
CA ALA A 284 7.58 21.96 4.11
C ALA A 284 6.40 22.93 4.40
N GLY A 285 6.51 24.18 3.95
CA GLY A 285 5.50 25.23 4.13
C GLY A 285 4.17 24.96 3.39
N LEU A 286 4.17 23.99 2.46
CA LEU A 286 2.94 23.57 1.77
C LEU A 286 2.04 22.68 2.65
N VAL A 287 2.60 22.00 3.66
CA VAL A 287 1.84 21.04 4.49
C VAL A 287 0.68 21.70 5.25
N PRO A 288 0.85 22.87 5.91
CA PRO A 288 -0.28 23.59 6.51
C PRO A 288 -1.40 23.92 5.51
N LEU A 289 -1.05 24.28 4.27
CA LEU A 289 -2.03 24.63 3.22
C LEU A 289 -2.90 23.44 2.79
N LEU A 290 -2.34 22.22 2.81
CA LEU A 290 -3.05 20.98 2.48
C LEU A 290 -3.95 20.51 3.63
N THR A 291 -3.59 20.84 4.87
CA THR A 291 -4.34 20.44 6.08
C THR A 291 -5.40 21.46 6.50
N GLY A 292 -5.52 22.58 5.77
CA GLY A 292 -6.45 23.66 6.09
C GLY A 292 -6.06 24.47 7.32
N LYS A 293 -4.84 24.28 7.86
CA LYS A 293 -4.27 25.17 8.87
C LYS A 293 -3.84 26.46 8.15
N LYS A 294 -4.45 27.58 8.52
CA LYS A 294 -4.07 28.92 8.04
C LYS A 294 -2.70 29.30 8.58
#